data_AF-A0A2M9M5U7-F1
#
_entry.id   AF-A0A2M9M5U7-F1
#
_cell.length_a   1.000
_cell.length_b   1.000
_cell.length_c   1.000
_cell.angle_alpha   90.00
_cell.angle_beta   90.00
_cell.angle_gamma   90.00
#
_symmetry.space_group_name_H-M   'P 1'
#
loop_
_entity.id
_entity.type
_entity.pdbx_description
1 polymer ?
#
loop_
_entity_poly.entity_id
_entity_poly.type
_entity_poly.pdbx_seq_one_letter_code
_entity_poly.pdbx_strand_id
1 'polypeptide(L)'
;MAATLLRGEVPCVLQAAEHEQYRDAYRPPGVPLREVRRGPYDGQSGAVMRTPDGSLPRTLVLARGRIVYALDREADGVATYRYAPALSPAHRPLMEAVAEQYAEHAARGAQEGQQR
;
A
#
# COMPACT_ATOMS: atom_id res chain seq x y z
N MET A 1 -1.26 0.85 -23.02
CA MET A 1 -2.15 -0.17 -23.62
C MET A 1 -3.34 -0.32 -22.70
N ALA A 2 -4.56 -0.04 -23.16
CA ALA A 2 -5.76 -0.26 -22.35
C ALA A 2 -6.00 -1.77 -22.23
N ALA A 3 -6.09 -2.28 -21.00
CA ALA A 3 -6.42 -3.68 -20.77
C ALA A 3 -7.86 -3.94 -21.23
N THR A 4 -8.08 -5.00 -22.00
CA THR A 4 -9.44 -5.46 -22.35
C THR A 4 -10.10 -6.01 -21.09
N LEU A 5 -11.13 -5.33 -20.60
CA LEU A 5 -11.88 -5.74 -19.42
C LEU A 5 -12.94 -6.78 -19.78
N LEU A 6 -13.16 -7.75 -18.89
CA LEU A 6 -14.28 -8.68 -19.00
C LEU A 6 -15.59 -7.99 -18.60
N ARG A 7 -16.72 -8.61 -18.97
CA ARG A 7 -18.04 -8.12 -18.56
C ARG A 7 -18.13 -8.15 -17.03
N GLY A 8 -18.42 -6.99 -16.44
CA GLY A 8 -18.53 -6.83 -14.98
C GLY A 8 -17.23 -6.38 -14.29
N GLU A 9 -16.12 -6.31 -15.04
CA GLU A 9 -14.87 -5.76 -14.53
C GLU A 9 -14.82 -4.23 -14.65
N VAL A 10 -14.14 -3.62 -13.70
CA VAL A 10 -13.86 -2.19 -13.64
C VAL A 10 -12.34 -2.04 -13.55
N PRO A 11 -11.72 -1.13 -14.31
CA PRO A 11 -10.29 -0.86 -14.16
C PRO A 11 -10.02 -0.34 -12.76
N CYS A 12 -8.90 -0.75 -12.17
CA CYS A 12 -8.52 -0.31 -10.84
C CYS A 12 -7.06 0.13 -10.75
N VAL A 13 -6.77 0.98 -9.79
CA VAL A 13 -5.41 1.45 -9.46
C VAL A 13 -5.15 1.28 -7.97
N LEU A 14 -3.93 0.87 -7.63
CA LEU A 14 -3.47 0.70 -6.27
C LEU A 14 -2.63 1.91 -5.86
N GLN A 15 -2.93 2.51 -4.72
CA GLN A 15 -2.26 3.71 -4.22
C GLN A 15 -1.84 3.56 -2.76
N ALA A 16 -0.88 4.39 -2.35
CA ALA A 16 -0.47 4.46 -0.96
C ALA A 16 -1.65 4.80 -0.03
N ALA A 17 -1.57 4.34 1.22
CA ALA A 17 -2.54 4.66 2.27
C ALA A 17 -2.69 6.18 2.41
N GLU A 18 -3.88 6.71 2.72
CA GLU A 18 -4.05 8.09 3.22
C GLU A 18 -4.00 8.14 4.73
N HIS A 19 -4.14 9.33 5.29
CA HIS A 19 -4.16 9.55 6.74
C HIS A 19 -5.18 8.65 7.44
N GLU A 20 -6.38 8.48 6.87
CA GLU A 20 -7.43 7.64 7.47
C GLU A 20 -7.06 6.17 7.49
N GLN A 21 -6.54 5.62 6.38
CA GLN A 21 -6.13 4.21 6.32
C GLN A 21 -4.88 3.92 7.18
N TYR A 22 -4.12 4.95 7.55
CA TYR A 22 -2.92 4.81 8.37
C TYR A 22 -3.16 5.03 9.87
N ARG A 23 -4.30 5.60 10.30
CA ARG A 23 -4.52 6.08 11.68
C ARG A 23 -4.10 5.08 12.77
N ASP A 24 -4.41 3.81 12.59
CA ASP A 24 -4.16 2.74 13.57
C ASP A 24 -3.04 1.77 13.14
N ALA A 25 -2.22 2.19 12.18
CA ALA A 25 -1.14 1.38 11.63
C ALA A 25 0.15 1.51 12.47
N TYR A 26 0.94 0.44 12.48
CA TYR A 26 2.26 0.46 13.09
C TYR A 26 3.20 1.43 12.34
N ARG A 27 3.83 2.35 13.09
CA ARG A 27 4.85 3.25 12.59
C ARG A 27 6.17 3.04 13.32
N PRO A 28 7.23 2.55 12.66
CA PRO A 28 8.54 2.48 13.28
C PRO A 28 9.09 3.90 13.56
N PRO A 29 9.81 4.10 14.67
CA PRO A 29 10.46 5.36 14.98
C PRO A 29 11.54 5.70 13.94
N GLY A 30 11.74 6.99 13.65
CA GLY A 30 12.77 7.44 12.70
C GLY A 30 12.44 7.26 11.21
N VAL A 31 11.38 6.53 10.86
CA VAL A 31 10.97 6.35 9.45
C VAL A 31 9.96 7.44 9.02
N PRO A 32 10.19 8.10 7.87
CA PRO A 32 9.26 9.11 7.35
C PRO A 32 7.87 8.56 7.04
N LEU A 33 6.83 9.37 7.26
CA LEU A 33 5.44 8.96 7.02
C LEU A 33 5.18 8.52 5.56
N ARG A 34 5.87 9.16 4.61
CA ARG A 34 5.77 8.82 3.18
C ARG A 34 6.23 7.39 2.86
N GLU A 35 7.13 6.82 3.64
CA GLU A 35 7.63 5.46 3.41
C GLU A 35 6.66 4.44 4.01
N VAL A 36 6.20 4.71 5.24
CA VAL A 36 5.34 3.77 5.97
C VAL A 36 3.93 3.63 5.39
N ARG A 37 3.48 4.63 4.62
CA ARG A 37 2.19 4.61 3.93
C ARG A 37 2.21 3.77 2.65
N ARG A 38 3.38 3.36 2.18
CA ARG A 38 3.49 2.65 0.89
C ARG A 38 3.20 1.17 1.01
N GLY A 39 2.35 0.69 0.12
CA GLY A 39 2.13 -0.73 -0.11
C GLY A 39 3.09 -1.30 -1.16
N PRO A 40 3.37 -2.62 -1.15
CA PRO A 40 4.26 -3.24 -2.15
C PRO A 40 3.77 -3.19 -3.59
N TYR A 41 2.50 -2.84 -3.81
CA TYR A 41 1.83 -2.84 -5.10
C TYR A 41 1.36 -1.43 -5.51
N ASP A 42 1.79 -0.38 -4.80
CA ASP A 42 1.44 1.00 -5.14
C ASP A 42 1.87 1.32 -6.58
N GLY A 43 1.01 2.05 -7.30
CA GLY A 43 1.21 2.42 -8.70
C GLY A 43 0.81 1.34 -9.70
N GLN A 44 0.45 0.14 -9.24
CA GLN A 44 -0.05 -0.91 -10.15
C GLN A 44 -1.49 -0.61 -10.57
N SER A 45 -1.80 -0.98 -11.80
CA SER A 45 -3.15 -0.91 -12.38
C SER A 45 -3.60 -2.33 -12.73
N GLY A 46 -4.91 -2.57 -12.67
CA GLY A 46 -5.50 -3.87 -12.97
C GLY A 46 -6.99 -3.78 -13.24
N ALA A 47 -7.69 -4.87 -12.97
CA ALA A 47 -9.14 -4.96 -13.08
C ALA A 47 -9.70 -5.61 -11.80
N VAL A 48 -10.89 -5.18 -11.40
CA VAL A 48 -11.64 -5.79 -10.30
C VAL A 48 -13.04 -6.15 -10.78
N MET A 49 -13.51 -7.34 -10.41
CA MET A 49 -14.88 -7.77 -10.67
C MET A 49 -15.84 -7.14 -9.66
N ARG A 50 -16.96 -6.59 -10.12
CA ARG A 50 -18.05 -6.16 -9.24
C ARG A 50 -18.62 -7.37 -8.48
N THR A 51 -19.06 -7.13 -7.26
CA THR A 51 -19.81 -8.13 -6.49
C THR A 51 -21.18 -8.40 -7.13
N PRO A 52 -21.88 -9.49 -6.75
CA PRO A 52 -23.18 -9.83 -7.34
C PRO A 52 -24.25 -8.76 -7.21
N ASP A 53 -24.14 -7.88 -6.20
CA ASP A 53 -25.02 -6.72 -5.99
C ASP A 53 -24.66 -5.50 -6.85
N GLY A 54 -23.63 -5.61 -7.70
CA GLY A 54 -23.13 -4.55 -8.57
C GLY A 54 -22.17 -3.56 -7.90
N SER A 55 -21.89 -3.71 -6.61
CA SER A 55 -20.92 -2.86 -5.92
C SER A 55 -19.48 -3.29 -6.18
N LEU A 56 -18.51 -2.45 -5.80
CA LEU A 56 -17.09 -2.81 -5.84
C LEU A 56 -16.71 -3.53 -4.54
N PRO A 57 -15.84 -4.55 -4.59
CA PRO A 57 -15.28 -5.16 -3.39
C PRO A 57 -14.69 -4.09 -2.48
N ARG A 58 -15.06 -4.11 -1.19
CA ARG A 58 -14.57 -3.13 -0.21
C ARG A 58 -13.07 -3.28 0.07
N THR A 59 -12.54 -4.49 -0.12
CA THR A 59 -11.12 -4.78 0.04
C THR A 59 -10.61 -5.66 -1.10
N LEU A 60 -9.35 -5.46 -1.46
CA LEU A 60 -8.56 -6.36 -2.29
C LEU A 60 -7.53 -7.04 -1.41
N VAL A 61 -7.55 -8.37 -1.44
CA VAL A 61 -6.65 -9.20 -0.66
C VAL A 61 -5.62 -9.82 -1.61
N LEU A 62 -4.36 -9.46 -1.41
CA LEU A 62 -3.22 -9.82 -2.25
C LEU A 62 -2.22 -10.65 -1.46
N ALA A 63 -1.23 -11.19 -2.17
CA ALA A 63 -0.12 -11.94 -1.58
C ALA A 63 -0.58 -13.05 -0.60
N ARG A 64 -1.59 -13.83 -1.00
CA ARG A 64 -2.18 -14.91 -0.19
C ARG A 64 -2.70 -14.45 1.18
N GLY A 65 -3.37 -13.30 1.24
CA GLY A 65 -3.97 -12.81 2.50
C GLY A 65 -3.11 -11.82 3.28
N ARG A 66 -1.88 -11.53 2.81
CA ARG A 66 -0.89 -10.78 3.60
C ARG A 66 -0.95 -9.27 3.40
N ILE A 67 -1.48 -8.84 2.27
CA ILE A 67 -1.50 -7.43 1.85
C ILE A 67 -2.94 -7.09 1.49
N VAL A 68 -3.46 -6.03 2.08
CA VAL A 68 -4.84 -5.58 1.89
C VAL A 68 -4.84 -4.14 1.38
N TYR A 69 -5.63 -3.89 0.34
CA TYR A 69 -6.00 -2.54 -0.07
C TYR A 69 -7.50 -2.35 0.16
N ALA A 70 -7.92 -1.20 0.66
CA ALA A 70 -9.30 -0.83 0.87
C ALA A 70 -9.78 0.10 -0.25
N LEU A 71 -11.04 -0.08 -0.66
CA LEU A 71 -11.68 0.80 -1.63
C LEU A 71 -11.74 2.22 -1.08
N ASP A 72 -11.14 3.18 -1.80
CA ASP A 72 -11.18 4.61 -1.48
C ASP A 72 -12.35 5.27 -2.21
N ARG A 73 -12.35 5.16 -3.54
CA ARG A 73 -13.37 5.77 -4.40
C ARG A 73 -13.44 5.09 -5.75
N GLU A 74 -14.57 5.31 -6.42
CA GLU A 74 -14.71 5.09 -7.86
C GLU A 74 -14.91 6.45 -8.52
N ALA A 75 -14.07 6.79 -9.50
CA ALA A 75 -14.16 8.04 -10.26
C ALA A 75 -13.83 7.76 -11.73
N ASP A 76 -14.60 8.36 -12.64
CA ASP A 76 -14.45 8.19 -14.10
C ASP A 76 -14.42 6.72 -14.55
N GLY A 77 -15.17 5.86 -13.84
CA GLY A 77 -15.22 4.42 -14.08
C GLY A 77 -13.95 3.67 -13.68
N VAL A 78 -13.06 4.27 -12.88
CA VAL A 78 -11.85 3.64 -12.33
C VAL A 78 -11.97 3.52 -10.81
N ALA A 79 -11.75 2.31 -10.29
CA ALA A 79 -11.70 2.05 -8.86
C ALA A 79 -10.31 2.36 -8.29
N THR A 80 -10.23 3.24 -7.29
CA THR A 80 -9.01 3.50 -6.54
C THR A 80 -9.04 2.70 -5.24
N TYR A 81 -8.04 1.86 -5.06
CA TYR A 81 -7.81 1.10 -3.84
C TYR A 81 -6.55 1.60 -3.15
N ARG A 82 -6.66 1.95 -1.87
CA ARG A 82 -5.53 2.43 -1.08
C ARG A 82 -5.02 1.36 -0.15
N TYR A 83 -3.71 1.31 0.03
CA TYR A 83 -3.11 0.37 0.96
C TYR A 83 -3.76 0.50 2.34
N ALA A 84 -4.09 -0.63 2.96
CA ALA A 84 -4.70 -0.70 4.29
C ALA A 84 -3.72 -1.36 5.28
N PRO A 85 -2.73 -0.59 5.78
CA PRO A 85 -1.70 -1.08 6.70
C PRO A 85 -2.24 -1.84 7.91
N ALA A 86 -3.27 -1.31 8.58
CA ALA A 86 -3.86 -1.91 9.77
C ALA A 86 -4.55 -3.27 9.48
N LEU A 87 -4.98 -3.48 8.23
CA LEU A 87 -5.60 -4.73 7.78
C LEU A 87 -4.60 -5.70 7.16
N SER A 88 -3.34 -5.29 6.97
CA SER A 88 -2.33 -6.07 6.27
C SER A 88 -1.41 -6.79 7.26
N PRO A 89 -1.51 -8.12 7.44
CA PRO A 89 -0.65 -8.85 8.37
C PRO A 89 0.85 -8.67 8.10
N ALA A 90 1.24 -8.45 6.83
CA ALA A 90 2.63 -8.22 6.48
C ALA A 90 3.12 -6.78 6.74
N HIS A 91 2.25 -5.83 7.14
CA HIS A 91 2.66 -4.44 7.26
C HIS A 91 3.75 -4.25 8.31
N ARG A 92 3.53 -4.74 9.53
CA ARG A 92 4.50 -4.61 10.62
C ARG A 92 5.88 -5.21 10.28
N PRO A 93 6.01 -6.48 9.85
CA PRO A 93 7.31 -7.04 9.52
C PRO A 93 7.99 -6.33 8.34
N LEU A 94 7.24 -5.82 7.37
CA LEU A 94 7.81 -5.00 6.29
C LEU A 94 8.39 -3.70 6.85
N MET A 95 7.68 -3.04 7.75
CA MET A 95 8.13 -1.77 8.36
C MET A 95 9.31 -1.95 9.30
N GLU A 96 9.39 -3.08 10.00
CA GLU A 96 10.56 -3.42 10.83
C GLU A 96 11.81 -3.58 9.95
N ALA A 97 11.73 -4.26 8.80
CA ALA A 97 12.84 -4.36 7.86
C ALA A 97 13.24 -2.99 7.25
N VAL A 98 12.26 -2.13 6.94
CA VAL A 98 12.55 -0.76 6.49
C VAL A 98 13.25 0.05 7.58
N ALA A 99 12.83 -0.08 8.84
CA ALA A 99 13.44 0.61 9.95
C ALA A 99 14.91 0.18 10.16
N GLU A 100 15.20 -1.10 10.03
CA GLU A 100 16.56 -1.65 10.08
C GLU A 100 17.45 -1.01 9.00
N GLN A 101 16.98 -0.94 7.76
CA GLN A 101 17.71 -0.28 6.67
C GLN A 101 17.98 1.20 6.97
N TYR A 102 16.99 1.92 7.47
CA TYR A 102 17.17 3.32 7.85
C TYR A 102 18.19 3.50 8.98
N ALA A 103 18.19 2.62 9.97
CA ALA A 103 19.16 2.62 11.06
C ALA A 103 20.58 2.33 10.56
N GLU A 104 20.75 1.36 9.67
CA GLU A 104 22.04 1.06 9.04
C GLU A 104 22.58 2.24 8.24
N HIS A 105 21.74 2.89 7.44
CA HIS A 105 22.13 4.07 6.67
C HIS A 105 22.52 5.25 7.58
N ALA A 106 21.80 5.48 8.67
CA ALA A 106 22.14 6.51 9.65
C ALA A 106 23.48 6.21 10.33
N ALA A 107 23.73 4.96 10.72
CA ALA A 107 24.98 4.54 11.36
C ALA A 107 26.20 4.72 10.43
N ARG A 108 26.08 4.32 9.16
CA ARG A 108 27.14 4.50 8.15
C ARG A 108 27.42 5.97 7.87
N GLY A 109 26.38 6.79 7.71
CA GLY A 109 26.54 8.24 7.51
C GLY A 109 27.22 8.95 8.69
N ALA A 110 26.96 8.50 9.93
CA ALA A 110 27.64 9.02 11.12
C ALA A 110 29.14 8.67 11.16
N GLN A 111 29.50 7.47 10.73
CA GLN A 111 30.90 7.02 10.66
C GLN A 111 31.68 7.76 9.56
N GLU A 112 31.07 7.99 8.40
CA GLU A 112 31.68 8.74 7.29
C GLU A 112 31.84 10.24 7.62
N GLY A 113 30.93 10.81 8.40
CA GLY A 113 31.02 12.20 8.88
C GLY A 113 32.06 12.43 9.98
N GLN A 114 32.41 11.41 10.77
CA GLN A 114 33.47 11.47 11.79
C GLN A 114 34.88 11.29 11.21
N GLN A 115 35.02 10.82 9.97
CA GLN A 115 36.30 10.61 9.29
C GLN A 115 36.69 11.77 8.35
N ARG A 116 35.91 12.86 8.33
CA ARG A 116 36.22 14.12 7.61
C ARG A 116 36.59 15.21 8.59
#